data_AF-A0A963V348-F1
#
_entry.id   AF-A0A963V348-F1
#
_cell.length_a   1.000
_cell.length_b   1.000
_cell.length_c   1.000
_cell.angle_alpha   90.00
_cell.angle_beta   90.00
_cell.angle_gamma   90.00
#
_symmetry.space_group_name_H-M   'P 1'
#
loop_
_entity.id
_entity.type
_entity.pdbx_description
1 polymer ?
#
loop_
_entity_poly.entity_id
_entity_poly.type
_entity_poly.pdbx_seq_one_letter_code
_entity_poly.pdbx_strand_id
1 'polypeptide(L)'
;GEDPRTKLVIFSDGLDVEKMLELQARFSGRARVSFGWGTLLTNDFRGLVPDEALSPFSLVCKAVSADGRPTVKLSDNPQKAMGPEAEIARYKRVFGVGQQTSIDVVV
;
A
#
# COMPACT_ATOMS: atom_id res chain seq x y z
N GLY A 1 -12.24 18.43 -14.48
CA GLY A 1 -13.04 18.14 -15.68
C GLY A 1 -12.26 17.29 -16.65
N GLU A 2 -11.66 16.19 -16.18
CA GLU A 2 -10.92 15.22 -17.01
C GLU A 2 -11.75 13.94 -17.08
N ASP A 3 -11.65 13.19 -18.18
CA ASP A 3 -12.35 11.90 -18.31
C ASP A 3 -11.53 10.77 -17.64
N PRO A 4 -11.98 10.19 -16.51
CA PRO A 4 -11.25 9.14 -15.82
C PRO A 4 -11.16 7.84 -16.61
N ARG A 5 -12.05 7.60 -17.59
CA ARG A 5 -12.05 6.39 -18.43
C ARG A 5 -10.83 6.31 -19.32
N THR A 6 -10.18 7.44 -19.57
CA THR A 6 -8.92 7.52 -20.34
C THR A 6 -7.68 7.29 -19.47
N LYS A 7 -7.82 7.40 -18.14
CA LYS A 7 -6.72 7.27 -17.19
C LYS A 7 -6.59 5.83 -16.69
N LEU A 8 -5.38 5.49 -16.26
CA LEU A 8 -5.05 4.18 -15.70
C LEU A 8 -4.83 4.30 -14.19
N VAL A 9 -5.53 3.45 -13.43
CA VAL A 9 -5.27 3.23 -12.01
C VAL A 9 -4.56 1.88 -11.86
N ILE A 10 -3.42 1.87 -11.19
CA ILE A 10 -2.67 0.65 -10.91
C ILE A 10 -2.83 0.34 -9.42
N PHE A 11 -3.53 -0.74 -9.11
CA PHE A 11 -3.63 -1.24 -7.74
C PHE A 11 -2.47 -2.21 -7.48
N SER A 12 -1.79 -2.08 -6.34
CA SER A 12 -0.60 -2.89 -6.06
C SER A 12 -0.33 -3.15 -4.58
N ASP A 13 -1.26 -2.80 -3.69
CA ASP A 13 -1.08 -2.97 -2.24
C ASP A 13 -1.68 -4.30 -1.77
N GLY A 14 -0.84 -5.32 -1.59
CA GLY A 14 -1.23 -6.59 -0.96
C GLY A 14 -2.41 -7.30 -1.60
N LEU A 15 -2.41 -7.44 -2.94
CA LEU A 15 -3.54 -8.01 -3.67
C LEU A 15 -3.59 -9.55 -3.61
N ASP A 16 -4.81 -10.07 -3.50
CA ASP A 16 -5.18 -11.44 -3.85
C ASP A 16 -6.23 -11.45 -4.99
N VAL A 17 -6.63 -12.65 -5.43
CA VAL A 17 -7.57 -12.81 -6.54
C VAL A 17 -8.93 -12.18 -6.23
N GLU A 18 -9.45 -12.37 -5.01
CA GLU A 18 -10.75 -11.83 -4.61
C GLU A 18 -10.75 -10.29 -4.68
N LYS A 19 -9.70 -9.66 -4.14
CA LYS A 19 -9.57 -8.21 -4.15
C LYS A 19 -9.43 -7.65 -5.55
N MET A 20 -8.70 -8.33 -6.43
CA MET A 20 -8.58 -7.92 -7.84
C MET A 20 -9.93 -7.97 -8.55
N LEU A 21 -10.74 -9.00 -8.31
CA LEU A 21 -12.09 -9.12 -8.88
C LEU A 21 -13.04 -8.04 -8.35
N GLU A 22 -13.01 -7.76 -7.03
CA GLU A 22 -13.77 -6.68 -6.42
C GLU A 22 -13.46 -5.32 -7.07
N LEU A 23 -12.16 -5.01 -7.22
CA LEU A 23 -11.70 -3.77 -7.82
C LEU A 23 -12.04 -3.70 -9.32
N GLN A 24 -11.87 -4.79 -10.05
CA GLN A 24 -12.27 -4.87 -11.46
C GLN A 24 -13.76 -4.56 -11.63
N ALA A 25 -14.63 -5.21 -10.83
CA ALA A 25 -16.07 -4.97 -10.88
C ALA A 25 -16.42 -3.52 -10.51
N ARG A 26 -15.79 -2.97 -9.47
CA ARG A 26 -16.05 -1.61 -8.99
C ARG A 26 -15.66 -0.52 -9.98
N PHE A 27 -14.61 -0.72 -10.75
CA PHE A 27 -14.03 0.30 -11.64
C PHE A 27 -14.26 0.05 -13.13
N SER A 28 -14.84 -1.10 -13.51
CA SER A 28 -15.24 -1.39 -14.89
C SER A 28 -16.09 -0.25 -15.47
N GLY A 29 -15.71 0.25 -16.66
CA GLY A 29 -16.37 1.36 -17.32
C GLY A 29 -16.14 2.75 -16.70
N ARG A 30 -15.45 2.85 -15.55
CA ARG A 30 -15.19 4.11 -14.83
C ARG A 30 -13.74 4.60 -14.99
N ALA A 31 -12.80 3.67 -15.02
CA ALA A 31 -11.38 3.91 -15.29
C ALA A 31 -10.75 2.65 -15.89
N ARG A 32 -9.59 2.79 -16.55
CA ARG A 32 -8.77 1.62 -16.88
C ARG A 32 -8.07 1.17 -15.60
N VAL A 33 -8.01 -0.13 -15.37
CA VAL A 33 -7.35 -0.69 -14.19
C VAL A 33 -6.27 -1.69 -14.59
N SER A 34 -5.24 -1.79 -13.76
CA SER A 34 -4.21 -2.82 -13.82
C SER A 34 -3.81 -3.21 -12.39
N PHE A 35 -3.21 -4.38 -12.25
CA PHE A 35 -2.90 -5.00 -10.97
C PHE A 35 -1.43 -5.38 -10.91
N GLY A 36 -0.70 -4.81 -9.95
CA GLY A 36 0.64 -5.24 -9.58
C GLY A 36 0.54 -6.32 -8.51
N TRP A 37 0.63 -7.58 -8.91
CA TRP A 37 0.49 -8.72 -8.00
C TRP A 37 1.87 -9.23 -7.56
N GLY A 38 2.20 -9.01 -6.28
CA GLY A 38 3.52 -9.28 -5.70
C GLY A 38 3.56 -10.56 -4.86
N THR A 39 3.63 -10.41 -3.53
CA THR A 39 3.85 -11.51 -2.57
C THR A 39 2.97 -12.73 -2.84
N LEU A 40 1.65 -12.55 -2.98
CA LEU A 40 0.72 -13.67 -3.18
C LEU A 40 0.75 -14.28 -4.58
N LEU A 41 1.47 -13.68 -5.54
CA LEU A 41 1.76 -14.31 -6.82
C LEU A 41 3.02 -15.18 -6.75
N THR A 42 4.06 -14.69 -6.08
CA THR A 42 5.41 -15.28 -6.17
C THR A 42 5.85 -16.05 -4.94
N ASN A 43 5.14 -15.90 -3.81
CA ASN A 43 5.50 -16.48 -2.52
C ASN A 43 4.22 -16.83 -1.72
N ASP A 44 3.30 -17.56 -2.33
CA ASP A 44 2.09 -18.05 -1.66
C ASP A 44 2.19 -19.55 -1.42
N PHE A 45 2.54 -19.93 -0.19
CA PHE A 45 2.64 -21.33 0.25
C PHE A 45 1.53 -21.72 1.25
N ARG A 46 0.48 -20.90 1.36
CA ARG A 46 -0.63 -21.16 2.29
C ARG A 46 -1.25 -22.53 2.01
N GLY A 47 -1.47 -23.29 3.07
CA GLY A 47 -2.01 -24.65 2.98
C GLY A 47 -1.08 -25.72 2.39
N LEU A 48 0.16 -25.38 2.00
CA LEU A 48 1.14 -26.35 1.48
C LEU A 48 2.00 -26.96 2.58
N VAL A 49 2.09 -26.32 3.75
CA VAL A 49 2.85 -26.78 4.92
C VAL A 49 2.05 -26.57 6.21
N PRO A 50 2.27 -27.38 7.27
CA PRO A 50 1.66 -27.15 8.57
C PRO A 50 2.11 -25.82 9.19
N ASP A 51 1.26 -25.29 10.08
CA ASP A 51 1.57 -24.16 10.97
C ASP A 51 2.08 -22.89 10.24
N GLU A 52 1.72 -22.71 8.97
CA GLU A 52 2.12 -21.54 8.17
C GLU A 52 3.65 -21.32 8.12
N ALA A 53 4.42 -22.41 8.21
CA ALA A 53 5.89 -22.38 8.38
C ALA A 53 6.66 -21.70 7.22
N LEU A 54 6.03 -21.55 6.06
CA LEU A 54 6.57 -20.85 4.88
C LEU A 54 5.83 -19.53 4.60
N SER A 55 5.23 -18.92 5.62
CA SER A 55 4.67 -17.57 5.52
C SER A 55 5.73 -16.58 5.02
N PRO A 56 5.37 -15.68 4.08
CA PRO A 56 6.26 -14.59 3.67
C PRO A 56 6.69 -13.76 4.88
N PHE A 57 7.97 -13.40 4.94
CA PHE A 57 8.47 -12.48 5.96
C PHE A 57 8.36 -11.02 5.47
N SER A 58 8.04 -10.11 6.39
CA SER A 58 8.06 -8.67 6.10
C SER A 58 9.48 -8.14 6.08
N LEU A 59 9.95 -7.69 4.92
CA LEU A 59 11.21 -6.96 4.80
C LEU A 59 11.02 -5.73 3.93
N VAL A 60 11.57 -4.60 4.37
CA VAL A 60 11.51 -3.34 3.64
C VAL A 60 12.87 -2.66 3.60
N CYS A 61 13.16 -2.01 2.49
CA CYS A 61 14.26 -1.06 2.36
C CYS A 61 13.66 0.30 2.00
N LYS A 62 13.96 1.32 2.80
CA LYS A 62 13.35 2.64 2.65
C LYS A 62 14.41 3.72 2.87
N ALA A 63 14.28 4.84 2.17
CA ALA A 63 15.09 6.01 2.44
C ALA A 63 14.86 6.50 3.87
N VAL A 64 15.95 6.79 4.59
CA VAL A 64 15.93 7.32 5.95
C VAL A 64 16.45 8.75 6.03
N SER A 65 17.31 9.16 5.08
CA SER A 65 17.83 10.53 5.00
C SER A 65 18.17 10.94 3.56
N ALA A 66 18.13 12.24 3.31
CA ALA A 66 18.61 12.88 2.09
C ALA A 66 19.25 14.23 2.48
N ASP A 67 20.49 14.46 2.04
CA ASP A 67 21.25 15.69 2.36
C ASP A 67 21.30 16.00 3.88
N GLY A 68 21.59 14.98 4.68
CA GLY A 68 21.65 15.08 6.14
C GLY A 68 20.30 15.29 6.85
N ARG A 69 19.19 15.36 6.11
CA ARG A 69 17.84 15.55 6.66
C ARG A 69 17.02 14.26 6.65
N PRO A 70 16.19 14.00 7.66
CA PRO A 70 15.34 12.80 7.70
C PRO A 70 14.27 12.84 6.62
N THR A 71 13.97 11.68 6.03
CA THR A 71 12.85 11.52 5.09
C THR A 71 11.60 11.02 5.82
N VAL A 72 10.42 11.40 5.32
CA VAL A 72 9.12 11.00 5.86
C VAL A 72 8.24 10.40 4.79
N LYS A 73 7.57 9.30 5.12
CA LYS A 73 6.44 8.74 4.36
C LYS A 73 5.21 8.77 5.27
N LEU A 74 4.15 9.50 4.89
CA LEU A 74 2.94 9.59 5.71
C LEU A 74 1.97 8.42 5.48
N SER A 75 1.75 8.03 4.22
CA SER A 75 0.75 7.02 3.81
C SER A 75 -0.69 7.41 4.15
N ASP A 76 -1.68 6.88 3.40
CA ASP A 76 -3.10 7.06 3.74
C ASP A 76 -3.50 6.22 4.95
N ASN A 77 -2.86 5.06 5.13
CA ASN A 77 -2.97 4.24 6.34
C ASN A 77 -1.94 4.72 7.38
N PRO A 78 -2.36 5.18 8.58
CA PRO A 78 -1.46 5.70 9.61
C PRO A 78 -0.47 4.66 10.12
N GLN A 79 -0.79 3.36 10.07
CA GLN A 79 0.14 2.28 10.47
C GLN A 79 1.34 2.13 9.52
N LYS A 80 1.26 2.70 8.31
CA LYS A 80 2.33 2.67 7.30
C LYS A 80 3.18 3.95 7.28
N ALA A 81 2.97 4.87 8.23
CA ALA A 81 3.79 6.07 8.38
C ALA A 81 5.22 5.70 8.81
N MET A 82 6.22 6.44 8.31
CA MET A 82 7.61 6.20 8.64
C MET A 82 8.44 7.49 8.64
N GLY A 83 9.35 7.59 9.60
CA GLY A 83 10.23 8.74 9.85
C GLY A 83 10.19 9.13 11.32
N PRO A 84 10.98 10.13 11.75
CA PRO A 84 10.93 10.64 13.12
C PRO A 84 9.53 11.17 13.46
N GLU A 85 9.03 10.89 14.67
CA GLU A 85 7.67 11.27 15.08
C GLU A 85 7.41 12.77 14.97
N ALA A 86 8.38 13.60 15.36
CA ALA A 86 8.30 15.05 15.26
C ALA A 86 8.13 15.51 13.80
N GLU A 87 8.81 14.85 12.86
CA GLU A 87 8.74 15.15 11.44
C GLU A 87 7.42 14.66 10.82
N ILE A 88 6.95 13.47 11.21
CA ILE A 88 5.62 12.99 10.83
C ILE A 88 4.55 13.99 11.30
N ALA A 89 4.60 14.41 12.56
CA ALA A 89 3.66 15.37 13.11
C ALA A 89 3.75 16.73 12.40
N ARG A 90 4.97 17.20 12.06
CA ARG A 90 5.21 18.41 11.28
C ARG A 90 4.54 18.31 9.91
N TYR A 91 4.81 17.25 9.15
CA TYR A 91 4.27 17.09 7.80
C TYR A 91 2.75 16.85 7.79
N LYS A 92 2.19 16.18 8.80
CA LYS A 92 0.72 16.09 8.96
C LYS A 92 0.08 17.48 9.10
N ARG A 93 0.70 18.38 9.89
CA ARG A 93 0.23 19.78 10.01
C ARG A 93 0.41 20.57 8.71
N VAL A 94 1.58 20.47 8.07
CA VAL A 94 1.88 21.21 6.83
C VAL A 94 0.91 20.85 5.71
N PHE A 95 0.59 19.57 5.54
CA PHE A 95 -0.29 19.09 4.47
C PHE A 95 -1.76 18.98 4.89
N GLY A 96 -2.12 19.40 6.11
CA GLY A 96 -3.49 19.32 6.60
C GLY A 96 -4.06 17.92 6.60
N VAL A 97 -3.25 16.90 6.93
CA VAL A 97 -3.70 15.51 6.96
C VAL A 97 -4.76 15.35 8.04
N GLY A 98 -5.98 15.02 7.63
CA GLY A 98 -7.13 14.81 8.50
C GLY A 98 -7.09 13.50 9.28
N GLN A 99 -8.23 13.10 9.84
CA GLN A 99 -8.38 11.76 10.41
C GLN A 99 -8.17 10.70 9.33
N GLN A 100 -7.35 9.70 9.66
CA GLN A 100 -7.04 8.59 8.79
C GLN A 100 -7.62 7.31 9.40
N THR A 101 -8.23 6.47 8.56
CA THR A 101 -8.70 5.16 8.99
C THR A 101 -7.54 4.18 8.98
N SER A 102 -7.34 3.49 10.11
CA SER A 102 -6.38 2.40 10.19
C SER A 102 -6.89 1.20 9.39
N ILE A 103 -6.00 0.57 8.63
CA ILE A 103 -6.25 -0.68 7.92
C ILE A 103 -5.13 -1.63 8.33
N ASP A 104 -5.45 -2.87 8.66
CA ASP A 104 -4.40 -3.81 9.05
C ASP A 104 -3.40 -4.02 7.91
N VAL A 105 -2.12 -4.01 8.27
CA VAL A 105 -1.05 -4.29 7.32
C VAL A 105 -0.95 -5.80 7.17
N VAL A 106 -1.44 -6.31 6.03
CA VAL A 106 -1.20 -7.70 5.62
C VAL A 106 0.30 -7.84 5.33
N VAL A 107 0.93 -8.79 6.02
CA VAL A 107 2.34 -9.15 5.87
C VAL A 107 2.43 -10.47 5.13
#